data_AF-A0A963MFL6-F1
#
_entry.id   AF-A0A963MFL6-F1
#
_cell.length_a   1.000
_cell.length_b   1.000
_cell.length_c   1.000
_cell.angle_alpha   90.00
_cell.angle_beta   90.00
_cell.angle_gamma   90.00
#
_symmetry.space_group_name_H-M   'P 1'
#
loop_
_entity.id
_entity.type
_entity.pdbx_description
1 polymer ?
#
loop_
_entity_poly.entity_id
_entity_poly.type
_entity_poly.pdbx_seq_one_letter_code
_entity_poly.pdbx_strand_id
1 'polypeptide(L)'
;NWDPVDQTVLANEQVIDGRGWRTGAPVEKREIPGYYLKITDYAQELLDHVQVGNPKATLDGWPERVRLMQENWIGKSEGVRFAFPHDIRGEDGEPIGGGRMYVFTTRADTIMGVTFCAVAPEHPLAEHAARGNAELAAFIEKCKQGGTTEAELALKEKEGMPTGLVVRHPLTDDEVPLWVGNYVLMSYGDGAVMGVPAHDERDFAFALKYGLPIKQVVHVDKQHYDYAHWHDWYADKERGVTVNSDIYSGMSYQQAVNAIAHALEQKGLGEKKTTWRLRDWGISRQRYWGTPVPMIHCEACGTVPVPEQDLPVVLPLDLVPDGSGNPLNKCEAFLACTCPQCGQPARRETDTMDTFVDSSWYFMRYCDPSNDQAMVADGAKYLIPMDQYIGGIEHAILHLLYARFWTKVMRDLGLVQIDEPFTRLLTQGMVLKDGAKMSKSKGNTVDPQALIDRYGADTVRLFSMFAAPPEQSLEWSDSGVEGANRFLKRLWRLVAEHVAQ
;
A
#
# COMPACT_ATOMS: atom_id res chain seq x y z
N ASN A 1 -1.71 -8.21 -8.20
CA ASN A 1 -0.31 -8.64 -8.40
C ASN A 1 -0.28 -10.16 -8.37
N TRP A 2 0.06 -10.82 -9.48
CA TRP A 2 0.20 -12.28 -9.56
C TRP A 2 1.67 -12.66 -9.71
N ASP A 3 2.19 -13.53 -8.84
CA ASP A 3 3.53 -14.10 -8.98
C ASP A 3 3.45 -15.38 -9.83
N PRO A 4 4.03 -15.43 -11.04
CA PRO A 4 3.92 -16.62 -11.90
C PRO A 4 4.75 -17.81 -11.41
N VAL A 5 5.76 -17.58 -10.56
CA VAL A 5 6.61 -18.64 -10.00
C VAL A 5 5.95 -19.24 -8.76
N ASP A 6 5.52 -18.39 -7.83
CA ASP A 6 4.83 -18.85 -6.61
C ASP A 6 3.34 -19.19 -6.87
N GLN A 7 2.83 -18.91 -8.07
CA GLN A 7 1.44 -19.10 -8.50
C GLN A 7 0.40 -18.60 -7.49
N THR A 8 0.56 -17.36 -7.04
CA THR A 8 -0.34 -16.74 -6.06
C THR A 8 -0.54 -15.25 -6.33
N VAL A 9 -1.64 -14.71 -5.84
CA VAL A 9 -1.76 -13.27 -5.63
C VAL A 9 -0.79 -12.82 -4.52
N LEU A 10 -0.22 -11.64 -4.72
CA LEU A 10 0.57 -10.87 -3.75
C LEU A 10 -0.20 -9.58 -3.41
N ALA A 11 -0.15 -9.15 -2.15
CA ALA A 11 -0.58 -7.80 -1.78
C ALA A 11 0.33 -6.74 -2.44
N ASN A 12 -0.09 -5.47 -2.48
CA ASN A 12 0.72 -4.39 -3.05
C ASN A 12 2.07 -4.26 -2.34
N GLU A 13 2.04 -4.49 -1.03
CA GLU A 13 3.17 -4.43 -0.13
C GLU A 13 4.14 -5.61 -0.30
N GLN A 14 3.71 -6.69 -0.95
CA GLN A 14 4.51 -7.89 -1.23
C GLN A 14 5.21 -7.81 -2.61
N VAL A 15 5.10 -6.68 -3.29
CA VAL A 15 5.78 -6.39 -4.56
C VAL A 15 6.87 -5.37 -4.32
N ILE A 16 8.12 -5.74 -4.61
CA ILE A 16 9.30 -4.88 -4.47
C ILE A 16 9.88 -4.69 -5.87
N ASP A 17 9.92 -3.45 -6.35
CA ASP A 17 10.40 -3.09 -7.69
C ASP A 17 9.76 -3.94 -8.82
N GLY A 18 8.43 -4.15 -8.73
CA GLY A 18 7.65 -4.89 -9.73
C GLY A 18 7.83 -6.40 -9.68
N ARG A 19 8.56 -6.89 -8.69
CA ARG A 19 8.89 -8.30 -8.53
C ARG A 19 8.33 -8.84 -7.23
N GLY A 20 8.00 -10.14 -7.23
CA GLY A 20 7.58 -10.81 -6.00
C GLY A 20 8.69 -10.74 -4.95
N TRP A 21 8.37 -10.29 -3.73
CA TRP A 21 9.35 -10.07 -2.65
C TRP A 21 10.21 -11.31 -2.31
N ARG A 22 9.70 -12.51 -2.63
CA ARG A 22 10.36 -13.80 -2.38
C ARG A 22 11.06 -14.37 -3.60
N THR A 23 10.35 -14.46 -4.74
CA THR A 23 10.83 -15.12 -5.96
C THR A 23 11.72 -14.22 -6.81
N GLY A 24 11.56 -12.90 -6.70
CA GLY A 24 12.14 -11.94 -7.62
C GLY A 24 11.55 -12.01 -9.03
N ALA A 25 10.49 -12.78 -9.27
CA ALA A 25 9.86 -12.89 -10.59
C ALA A 25 9.06 -11.63 -10.92
N PRO A 26 9.04 -11.16 -12.20
CA PRO A 26 8.15 -10.09 -12.63
C PRO A 26 6.69 -10.47 -12.34
N VAL A 27 5.96 -9.55 -11.71
CA VAL A 27 4.56 -9.74 -11.35
C VAL A 27 3.65 -9.50 -12.56
N GLU A 28 2.63 -10.34 -12.74
CA GLU A 28 1.59 -10.20 -13.75
C GLU A 28 0.33 -9.52 -13.21
N LYS A 29 -0.44 -8.88 -14.09
CA LYS A 29 -1.81 -8.44 -13.80
C LYS A 29 -2.78 -9.58 -14.09
N ARG A 30 -3.63 -9.92 -13.13
CA ARG A 30 -4.76 -10.84 -13.29
C ARG A 30 -5.95 -10.33 -12.50
N GLU A 31 -7.13 -10.45 -13.07
CA GLU A 31 -8.40 -10.23 -12.38
C GLU A 31 -8.81 -11.55 -11.71
N ILE A 32 -8.81 -11.56 -10.38
CA ILE A 32 -9.10 -12.75 -9.58
C ILE A 32 -10.00 -12.30 -8.41
N PRO A 33 -11.19 -12.89 -8.22
CA PRO A 33 -12.00 -12.65 -7.02
C PRO A 33 -11.23 -13.01 -5.76
N GLY A 34 -11.39 -12.24 -4.68
CA GLY A 34 -10.73 -12.52 -3.40
C GLY A 34 -11.34 -11.77 -2.23
N TYR A 35 -10.89 -12.09 -1.02
CA TYR A 35 -11.35 -11.46 0.21
C TYR A 35 -10.47 -10.27 0.59
N TYR A 36 -11.13 -9.20 1.02
CA TYR A 36 -10.49 -7.96 1.44
C TYR A 36 -10.96 -7.57 2.84
N LEU A 37 -10.04 -7.16 3.69
CA LEU A 37 -10.33 -6.48 4.95
C LEU A 37 -10.36 -4.98 4.68
N LYS A 38 -11.46 -4.34 5.08
CA LYS A 38 -11.74 -2.93 4.79
C LYS A 38 -10.99 -1.96 5.70
N ILE A 39 -9.66 -2.07 5.72
CA ILE A 39 -8.75 -1.23 6.52
C ILE A 39 -8.90 0.27 6.21
N THR A 40 -9.41 0.62 5.02
CA THR A 40 -9.68 2.01 4.65
C THR A 40 -10.73 2.68 5.53
N ASP A 41 -11.66 1.94 6.14
CA ASP A 41 -12.62 2.48 7.12
C ASP A 41 -11.91 2.99 8.40
N TYR A 42 -10.69 2.50 8.68
CA TYR A 42 -9.85 2.93 9.81
C TYR A 42 -8.75 3.92 9.39
N ALA A 43 -8.68 4.35 8.13
CA ALA A 43 -7.56 5.14 7.62
C ALA A 43 -7.32 6.45 8.40
N GLN A 44 -8.39 7.18 8.72
CA GLN A 44 -8.28 8.41 9.51
C GLN A 44 -7.79 8.14 10.93
N GLU A 45 -8.29 7.09 11.58
CA GLU A 45 -7.86 6.75 12.93
C GLU A 45 -6.39 6.28 12.94
N LEU A 46 -6.00 5.47 11.96
CA LEU A 46 -4.61 5.05 11.79
C LEU A 46 -3.68 6.25 11.56
N LEU A 47 -4.14 7.28 10.84
CA LEU A 47 -3.38 8.50 10.61
C LEU A 47 -3.29 9.39 11.86
N ASP A 48 -4.41 9.58 12.57
CA ASP A 48 -4.49 10.45 13.74
C ASP A 48 -3.46 10.07 14.82
N HIS A 49 -3.28 8.76 15.06
CA HIS A 49 -2.39 8.26 16.10
C HIS A 49 -0.89 8.37 15.76
N VAL A 50 -0.52 8.44 14.47
CA VAL A 50 0.89 8.48 14.01
C VAL A 50 1.43 9.91 13.85
N GLN A 51 0.55 10.89 13.64
CA GLN A 51 0.90 12.30 13.43
C GLN A 51 1.20 13.03 14.74
N VAL A 52 2.47 13.05 15.17
CA VAL A 52 2.88 13.80 16.38
C VAL A 52 2.50 15.27 16.26
N GLY A 53 1.83 15.79 17.31
CA GLY A 53 1.20 17.11 17.31
C GLY A 53 -0.32 17.07 17.09
N ASN A 54 -0.87 15.96 16.62
CA ASN A 54 -2.31 15.69 16.66
C ASN A 54 -2.76 15.40 18.12
N PRO A 55 -3.90 15.93 18.59
CA PRO A 55 -4.42 15.64 19.93
C PRO A 55 -4.64 14.15 20.24
N LYS A 56 -4.77 13.31 19.21
CA LYS A 56 -4.93 11.85 19.32
C LYS A 56 -3.62 11.08 19.08
N ALA A 57 -2.50 11.76 18.90
CA ALA A 57 -1.23 11.10 18.66
C ALA A 57 -0.81 10.28 19.89
N THR A 58 -0.54 8.99 19.71
CA THR A 58 -0.11 8.08 20.79
C THR A 58 1.18 7.32 20.47
N LEU A 59 1.74 7.51 19.26
CA LEU A 59 2.95 6.80 18.80
C LEU A 59 4.24 7.64 18.96
N ASP A 60 4.31 8.51 19.96
CA ASP A 60 5.49 9.34 20.24
C ASP A 60 6.74 8.51 20.59
N GLY A 61 6.56 7.31 21.14
CA GLY A 61 7.60 6.32 21.39
C GLY A 61 8.14 5.58 20.15
N TRP A 62 7.69 5.93 18.94
CA TRP A 62 8.13 5.30 17.69
C TRP A 62 9.15 6.16 16.92
N PRO A 63 10.12 5.53 16.20
CA PRO A 63 11.07 6.24 15.36
C PRO A 63 10.34 7.10 14.32
N GLU A 64 10.74 8.37 14.20
CA GLU A 64 10.14 9.34 13.28
C GLU A 64 10.07 8.80 11.84
N ARG A 65 11.14 8.13 11.39
CA ARG A 65 11.19 7.49 10.07
C ARG A 65 10.04 6.52 9.84
N VAL A 66 9.70 5.66 10.82
CA VAL A 66 8.60 4.69 10.70
C VAL A 66 7.26 5.42 10.63
N ARG A 67 7.09 6.45 11.47
CA ARG A 67 5.88 7.28 11.50
C ARG A 67 5.61 7.96 10.16
N LEU A 68 6.62 8.62 9.62
CA LEU A 68 6.55 9.27 8.30
C LEU A 68 6.30 8.27 7.17
N MET A 69 6.88 7.06 7.25
CA MET A 69 6.58 5.99 6.28
C MET A 69 5.10 5.59 6.32
N GLN A 70 4.50 5.44 7.50
CA GLN A 70 3.08 5.12 7.61
C GLN A 70 2.18 6.29 7.20
N GLU A 71 2.49 7.52 7.59
CA GLU A 71 1.75 8.71 7.19
C GLU A 71 1.71 8.85 5.65
N ASN A 72 2.86 8.70 4.99
CA ASN A 72 2.97 8.74 3.53
C ASN A 72 2.29 7.54 2.84
N TRP A 73 2.22 6.38 3.51
CA TRP A 73 1.53 5.21 2.99
C TRP A 73 0.01 5.33 3.10
N ILE A 74 -0.48 5.83 4.24
CA ILE A 74 -1.91 6.10 4.45
C ILE A 74 -2.36 7.18 3.48
N GLY A 75 -1.56 8.25 3.36
CA GLY A 75 -1.65 9.25 2.29
C GLY A 75 -3.04 9.88 2.18
N LYS A 76 -3.48 10.58 3.23
CA LYS A 76 -4.73 11.36 3.18
C LYS A 76 -4.58 12.53 2.21
N SER A 77 -5.50 12.64 1.28
CA SER A 77 -5.59 13.77 0.37
C SER A 77 -6.98 14.38 0.43
N GLU A 78 -7.07 15.69 0.63
CA GLU A 78 -8.31 16.45 0.55
C GLU A 78 -8.31 17.26 -0.75
N GLY A 79 -9.39 17.14 -1.51
CA GLY A 79 -9.48 17.73 -2.83
C GLY A 79 -10.90 17.80 -3.34
N VAL A 80 -11.02 17.93 -4.66
CA VAL A 80 -12.31 17.95 -5.36
C VAL A 80 -12.32 16.79 -6.34
N ARG A 81 -13.38 15.97 -6.27
CA ARG A 81 -13.69 14.99 -7.30
C ARG A 81 -14.73 15.60 -8.22
N PHE A 82 -14.45 15.65 -9.51
CA PHE A 82 -15.38 16.25 -10.47
C PHE A 82 -15.29 15.60 -11.85
N ALA A 83 -16.31 15.78 -12.67
CA ALA A 83 -16.43 15.19 -13.99
C ALA A 83 -16.16 16.21 -15.10
N PHE A 84 -15.43 15.78 -16.13
CA PHE A 84 -15.47 16.36 -17.46
C PHE A 84 -16.60 15.69 -18.25
N PRO A 85 -17.64 16.43 -18.68
CA PRO A 85 -18.70 15.87 -19.51
C PRO A 85 -18.20 15.46 -20.90
N HIS A 86 -18.81 14.44 -21.51
CA HIS A 86 -18.55 14.04 -22.89
C HIS A 86 -19.71 13.26 -23.50
N ASP A 87 -19.75 13.19 -24.83
CA ASP A 87 -20.77 12.45 -25.59
C ASP A 87 -20.27 11.11 -26.18
N ILE A 88 -19.07 10.68 -25.78
CA ILE A 88 -18.45 9.43 -26.25
C ILE A 88 -19.30 8.21 -25.81
N ARG A 89 -19.70 7.37 -26.78
CA ARG A 89 -20.60 6.21 -26.58
C ARG A 89 -19.88 4.88 -26.78
N GLY A 90 -20.25 3.89 -25.98
CA GLY A 90 -19.82 2.50 -26.10
C GLY A 90 -20.44 1.77 -27.30
N GLU A 91 -20.13 0.48 -27.45
CA GLU A 91 -20.73 -0.35 -28.53
C GLU A 91 -22.22 -0.61 -28.29
N ASP A 92 -22.62 -0.60 -27.03
CA ASP A 92 -24.01 -0.66 -26.57
C ASP A 92 -24.79 0.62 -26.91
N GLY A 93 -24.12 1.65 -27.43
CA GLY A 93 -24.69 2.96 -27.73
C GLY A 93 -24.87 3.82 -26.49
N GLU A 94 -24.52 3.34 -25.29
CA GLU A 94 -24.66 4.09 -24.05
C GLU A 94 -23.44 5.01 -23.82
N PRO A 95 -23.62 6.18 -23.18
CA PRO A 95 -22.50 7.04 -22.83
C PRO A 95 -21.52 6.33 -21.87
N ILE A 96 -20.25 6.26 -22.26
CA ILE A 96 -19.22 5.65 -21.40
C ILE A 96 -19.16 6.43 -20.08
N GLY A 97 -19.20 5.75 -18.93
CA GLY A 97 -19.22 6.41 -17.62
C GLY A 97 -20.43 7.33 -17.40
N GLY A 98 -21.53 7.13 -18.14
CA GLY A 98 -22.69 8.03 -18.10
C GLY A 98 -22.43 9.41 -18.71
N GLY A 99 -21.46 9.50 -19.62
CA GLY A 99 -21.06 10.76 -20.27
C GLY A 99 -20.22 11.66 -19.36
N ARG A 100 -19.55 11.07 -18.36
CA ARG A 100 -18.80 11.76 -17.33
C ARG A 100 -17.47 11.05 -17.09
N MET A 101 -16.37 11.75 -17.35
CA MET A 101 -15.04 11.30 -16.96
C MET A 101 -14.65 11.98 -15.65
N TYR A 102 -14.72 11.23 -14.54
CA TYR A 102 -14.37 11.74 -13.22
C TYR A 102 -12.85 11.80 -13.04
N VAL A 103 -12.39 12.86 -12.39
CA VAL A 103 -11.02 13.02 -11.91
C VAL A 103 -11.05 13.43 -10.45
N PHE A 104 -9.92 13.24 -9.75
CA PHE A 104 -9.69 13.79 -8.42
C PHE A 104 -8.46 14.69 -8.45
N THR A 105 -8.54 15.86 -7.81
CA THR A 105 -7.41 16.77 -7.67
C THR A 105 -7.35 17.44 -6.30
N THR A 106 -6.15 17.56 -5.77
CA THR A 106 -5.85 18.42 -4.60
C THR A 106 -5.53 19.86 -5.01
N ARG A 107 -5.69 20.21 -6.30
CA ARG A 107 -5.35 21.52 -6.88
C ARG A 107 -6.53 22.07 -7.69
N ALA A 108 -7.72 22.05 -7.09
CA ALA A 108 -8.91 22.56 -7.78
C ALA A 108 -8.78 24.05 -8.12
N ASP A 109 -7.93 24.81 -7.41
CA ASP A 109 -7.53 26.18 -7.72
C ASP A 109 -7.00 26.37 -9.15
N THR A 110 -6.42 25.32 -9.74
CA THR A 110 -5.77 25.39 -11.05
C THR A 110 -6.61 24.86 -12.20
N ILE A 111 -7.89 24.52 -11.97
CA ILE A 111 -8.77 23.89 -12.97
C ILE A 111 -8.83 24.68 -14.29
N MET A 112 -8.80 26.01 -14.22
CA MET A 112 -8.85 26.89 -15.40
C MET A 112 -7.59 26.82 -16.29
N GLY A 113 -6.54 26.14 -15.81
CA GLY A 113 -5.28 25.88 -16.50
C GLY A 113 -5.21 24.49 -17.12
N VAL A 114 -6.31 23.71 -17.08
CA VAL A 114 -6.37 22.39 -17.72
C VAL A 114 -6.22 22.55 -19.24
N THR A 115 -5.25 21.84 -19.82
CA THR A 115 -4.98 21.85 -21.27
C THR A 115 -5.03 20.49 -21.92
N PHE A 116 -5.09 19.42 -21.12
CA PHE A 116 -5.35 18.06 -21.57
C PHE A 116 -5.93 17.24 -20.41
N CYS A 117 -6.50 16.08 -20.71
CA CYS A 117 -6.81 15.05 -19.72
C CYS A 117 -6.09 13.77 -20.09
N ALA A 118 -5.73 12.96 -19.09
CA ALA A 118 -5.11 11.65 -19.31
C ALA A 118 -5.87 10.55 -18.55
N VAL A 119 -6.10 9.42 -19.21
CA VAL A 119 -6.71 8.23 -18.63
C VAL A 119 -5.72 7.06 -18.58
N ALA A 120 -5.97 6.13 -17.67
CA ALA A 120 -5.22 4.89 -17.56
C ALA A 120 -5.38 4.04 -18.85
N PRO A 121 -4.39 3.19 -19.19
CA PRO A 121 -4.48 2.27 -20.34
C PRO A 121 -5.69 1.34 -20.29
N GLU A 122 -6.16 0.99 -19.09
CA GLU A 122 -7.33 0.13 -18.86
C GLU A 122 -8.65 0.90 -18.76
N HIS A 123 -8.65 2.22 -18.93
CA HIS A 123 -9.87 3.01 -18.81
C HIS A 123 -10.81 2.74 -20.00
N PRO A 124 -12.14 2.64 -19.82
CA PRO A 124 -13.08 2.35 -20.92
C PRO A 124 -12.98 3.32 -22.12
N LEU A 125 -12.67 4.59 -21.87
CA LEU A 125 -12.41 5.57 -22.95
C LEU A 125 -11.14 5.26 -23.75
N ALA A 126 -10.09 4.74 -23.11
CA ALA A 126 -8.86 4.32 -23.78
C ALA A 126 -9.11 3.10 -24.66
N GLU A 127 -9.85 2.10 -24.14
CA GLU A 127 -10.23 0.91 -24.89
C GLU A 127 -11.11 1.25 -26.09
N HIS A 128 -12.08 2.14 -25.91
CA HIS A 128 -12.91 2.64 -27.01
C HIS A 128 -12.05 3.31 -28.10
N ALA A 129 -11.15 4.22 -27.72
CA ALA A 129 -10.27 4.92 -28.66
C ALA A 129 -9.35 3.98 -29.44
N ALA A 130 -8.91 2.88 -28.82
CA ALA A 130 -7.98 1.93 -29.42
C ALA A 130 -8.58 1.08 -30.55
N ARG A 131 -9.91 0.88 -30.59
CA ARG A 131 -10.57 0.03 -31.60
C ARG A 131 -10.35 0.50 -33.03
N GLY A 132 -10.22 1.80 -33.24
CA GLY A 132 -9.94 2.41 -34.54
C GLY A 132 -8.47 2.77 -34.77
N ASN A 133 -7.59 2.51 -33.80
CA ASN A 133 -6.20 2.98 -33.81
C ASN A 133 -5.24 1.87 -33.34
N ALA A 134 -4.65 1.17 -34.31
CA ALA A 134 -3.74 0.05 -34.05
C ALA A 134 -2.48 0.45 -33.26
N GLU A 135 -1.99 1.67 -33.47
CA GLU A 135 -0.83 2.19 -32.74
C GLU A 135 -1.19 2.47 -31.27
N LEU A 136 -2.36 3.04 -31.00
CA LEU A 136 -2.87 3.24 -29.65
C LEU A 136 -3.15 1.90 -28.94
N ALA A 137 -3.71 0.93 -29.65
CA ALA A 137 -3.91 -0.42 -29.11
C ALA A 137 -2.56 -1.06 -28.69
N ALA A 138 -1.54 -0.96 -29.54
CA ALA A 138 -0.19 -1.45 -29.21
C ALA A 138 0.43 -0.70 -28.02
N PHE A 139 0.23 0.62 -27.93
CA PHE A 139 0.67 1.42 -26.80
C PHE A 139 0.00 1.00 -25.48
N ILE A 140 -1.31 0.77 -25.49
CA ILE A 140 -2.07 0.31 -24.32
C ILE A 140 -1.55 -1.05 -23.86
N GLU A 141 -1.34 -2.01 -24.77
CA GLU A 141 -0.81 -3.32 -24.41
C GLU A 141 0.62 -3.24 -23.86
N LYS A 142 1.48 -2.37 -24.42
CA LYS A 142 2.81 -2.08 -23.85
C LYS A 142 2.71 -1.55 -22.42
N CYS A 143 1.78 -0.64 -22.16
CA CYS A 143 1.59 -0.07 -20.82
C CYS A 143 1.08 -1.10 -19.81
N LYS A 144 0.19 -2.02 -20.24
CA LYS A 144 -0.34 -3.10 -19.39
C LYS A 144 0.75 -4.07 -18.91
N GLN A 145 1.83 -4.25 -19.69
CA GLN A 145 2.98 -5.09 -19.36
C GLN A 145 3.98 -4.43 -18.37
N GLY A 146 3.80 -3.17 -18.00
CA GLY A 146 4.69 -2.44 -17.10
C GLY A 146 4.37 -2.64 -15.61
N GLY A 147 5.39 -2.43 -14.75
CA GLY A 147 5.27 -2.30 -13.29
C GLY A 147 4.08 -1.44 -12.85
N THR A 148 3.40 -1.89 -11.80
CA THR A 148 2.03 -1.48 -11.43
C THR A 148 1.98 -0.65 -10.17
N THR A 149 3.11 -0.46 -9.52
CA THR A 149 3.22 0.33 -8.30
C THR A 149 3.50 1.79 -8.65
N GLU A 150 3.00 2.71 -7.82
CA GLU A 150 3.28 4.14 -7.98
C GLU A 150 4.79 4.44 -7.94
N ALA A 151 5.55 3.70 -7.12
CA ALA A 151 6.99 3.88 -6.97
C ALA A 151 7.75 3.58 -8.27
N GLU A 152 7.37 2.52 -8.98
CA GLU A 152 7.97 2.19 -10.28
C GLU A 152 7.57 3.17 -11.38
N LEU A 153 6.31 3.59 -11.39
CA LEU A 153 5.81 4.55 -12.36
C LEU A 153 6.46 5.93 -12.19
N ALA A 154 6.78 6.33 -10.96
CA ALA A 154 7.48 7.58 -10.68
C ALA A 154 8.90 7.61 -11.28
N LEU A 155 9.56 6.45 -11.40
CA LEU A 155 10.91 6.33 -11.98
C LEU A 155 10.91 6.17 -13.50
N LYS A 156 9.77 5.79 -14.09
CA LYS A 156 9.66 5.58 -15.53
C LYS A 156 9.53 6.90 -16.27
N GLU A 157 10.03 6.89 -17.50
CA GLU A 157 9.73 7.96 -18.43
C GLU A 157 8.20 8.00 -18.67
N LYS A 158 7.62 9.19 -18.51
CA LYS A 158 6.20 9.42 -18.74
C LYS A 158 5.99 9.40 -20.25
N GLU A 159 5.25 8.41 -20.70
CA GLU A 159 4.85 8.23 -22.09
C GLU A 159 3.33 8.35 -22.18
N GLY A 160 2.86 8.94 -23.26
CA GLY A 160 1.43 8.98 -23.57
C GLY A 160 1.17 9.11 -25.06
N MET A 161 -0.07 8.85 -25.43
CA MET A 161 -0.53 8.91 -26.81
C MET A 161 -1.91 9.59 -26.89
N PRO A 162 -2.15 10.49 -27.87
CA PRO A 162 -3.45 11.12 -28.02
C PRO A 162 -4.50 10.10 -28.45
N THR A 163 -5.70 10.20 -27.88
CA THR A 163 -6.81 9.30 -28.24
C THR A 163 -7.58 9.75 -29.48
N GLY A 164 -7.45 11.03 -29.86
CA GLY A 164 -8.32 11.69 -30.83
C GLY A 164 -9.71 12.06 -30.27
N LEU A 165 -10.00 11.70 -29.01
CA LEU A 165 -11.21 12.07 -28.30
C LEU A 165 -11.01 13.38 -27.54
N VAL A 166 -12.13 14.04 -27.25
CA VAL A 166 -12.19 15.26 -26.44
C VAL A 166 -13.23 15.11 -25.34
N VAL A 167 -12.97 15.76 -24.21
CA VAL A 167 -13.94 15.97 -23.12
C VAL A 167 -14.18 17.47 -22.94
N ARG A 168 -15.25 17.86 -22.24
CA ARG A 168 -15.62 19.27 -22.03
C ARG A 168 -15.13 19.76 -20.68
N HIS A 169 -14.47 20.91 -20.65
CA HIS A 169 -14.10 21.57 -19.40
C HIS A 169 -15.36 21.95 -18.60
N PRO A 170 -15.53 21.53 -17.33
CA PRO A 170 -16.82 21.63 -16.64
C PRO A 170 -17.28 23.06 -16.32
N LEU A 171 -16.37 24.02 -16.32
CA LEU A 171 -16.66 25.43 -16.04
C LEU A 171 -16.74 26.29 -17.29
N THR A 172 -15.99 25.97 -18.35
CA THR A 172 -15.87 26.80 -19.56
C THR A 172 -16.47 26.17 -20.81
N ASP A 173 -16.75 24.87 -20.78
CA ASP A 173 -17.24 24.05 -21.91
C ASP A 173 -16.25 23.92 -23.09
N ASP A 174 -15.01 24.40 -22.91
CA ASP A 174 -13.93 24.24 -23.88
C ASP A 174 -13.60 22.76 -24.12
N GLU A 175 -13.19 22.43 -25.34
CA GLU A 175 -12.70 21.10 -25.66
C GLU A 175 -11.32 20.85 -25.06
N VAL A 176 -11.19 19.76 -24.32
CA VAL A 176 -9.95 19.31 -23.69
C VAL A 176 -9.54 17.99 -24.34
N PRO A 177 -8.36 17.91 -24.99
CA PRO A 177 -7.91 16.68 -25.65
C PRO A 177 -7.64 15.59 -24.62
N LEU A 178 -8.08 14.37 -24.95
CA LEU A 178 -7.91 13.18 -24.12
C LEU A 178 -6.70 12.35 -24.57
N TRP A 179 -5.88 11.95 -23.61
CA TRP A 179 -4.68 11.15 -23.80
C TRP A 179 -4.76 9.84 -23.01
N VAL A 180 -4.04 8.82 -23.47
CA VAL A 180 -3.68 7.67 -22.61
C VAL A 180 -2.27 7.92 -22.08
N GLY A 181 -2.08 7.80 -20.76
CA GLY A 181 -0.79 7.99 -20.12
C GLY A 181 -0.37 6.76 -19.33
N ASN A 182 0.90 6.34 -19.47
CA ASN A 182 1.44 5.18 -18.73
C ASN A 182 1.54 5.42 -17.21
N TYR A 183 1.44 6.68 -16.78
CA TYR A 183 1.56 7.13 -15.39
C TYR A 183 0.21 7.30 -14.69
N VAL A 184 -0.91 7.07 -15.38
CA VAL A 184 -2.25 7.10 -14.82
C VAL A 184 -2.68 5.68 -14.46
N LEU A 185 -3.07 5.48 -13.19
CA LEU A 185 -3.43 4.16 -12.67
C LEU A 185 -4.96 4.02 -12.57
N MET A 186 -5.54 2.99 -13.18
CA MET A 186 -6.98 2.70 -13.08
C MET A 186 -7.44 2.52 -11.62
N SER A 187 -6.53 2.03 -10.78
CA SER A 187 -6.79 1.78 -9.37
C SER A 187 -6.56 2.98 -8.44
N TYR A 188 -6.19 4.14 -8.99
CA TYR A 188 -6.05 5.39 -8.24
C TYR A 188 -7.09 6.41 -8.72
N GLY A 189 -7.93 6.89 -7.80
CA GLY A 189 -9.08 7.72 -8.13
C GLY A 189 -10.04 6.98 -9.05
N ASP A 190 -10.39 7.59 -10.18
CA ASP A 190 -11.27 7.05 -11.21
C ASP A 190 -10.51 6.61 -12.48
N GLY A 191 -9.18 6.43 -12.38
CA GLY A 191 -8.35 6.07 -13.53
C GLY A 191 -8.17 7.20 -14.54
N ALA A 192 -8.38 8.45 -14.12
CA ALA A 192 -8.24 9.64 -14.95
C ALA A 192 -7.71 10.83 -14.14
N VAL A 193 -6.96 11.71 -14.80
CA VAL A 193 -6.40 12.95 -14.24
C VAL A 193 -6.58 14.13 -15.19
N MET A 194 -6.72 15.32 -14.61
CA MET A 194 -6.65 16.58 -15.35
C MET A 194 -5.19 17.00 -15.48
N GLY A 195 -4.77 17.41 -16.67
CA GLY A 195 -3.42 17.89 -16.92
C GLY A 195 -3.35 19.41 -16.81
N VAL A 196 -2.59 19.93 -15.83
CA VAL A 196 -2.36 21.36 -15.63
C VAL A 196 -0.86 21.66 -15.69
N PRO A 197 -0.27 21.72 -16.90
CA PRO A 197 1.18 21.82 -17.07
C PRO A 197 1.81 22.96 -16.31
N ALA A 198 1.11 24.08 -16.16
CA ALA A 198 1.70 25.25 -15.54
C ALA A 198 1.95 25.12 -14.02
N HIS A 199 1.37 24.10 -13.37
CA HIS A 199 1.34 23.99 -11.91
C HIS A 199 1.55 22.56 -11.37
N ASP A 200 1.85 21.59 -12.24
CA ASP A 200 2.32 20.24 -11.87
C ASP A 200 3.55 19.90 -12.72
N GLU A 201 4.66 19.55 -12.07
CA GLU A 201 5.95 19.29 -12.72
C GLU A 201 5.87 18.15 -13.75
N ARG A 202 5.03 17.16 -13.47
CA ARG A 202 4.88 15.97 -14.33
C ARG A 202 4.11 16.35 -15.58
N ASP A 203 3.06 17.15 -15.43
CA ASP A 203 2.29 17.68 -16.54
C ASP A 203 3.12 18.68 -17.36
N PHE A 204 3.98 19.48 -16.71
CA PHE A 204 4.91 20.39 -17.38
C PHE A 204 5.86 19.64 -18.32
N ALA A 205 6.53 18.60 -17.79
CA ALA A 205 7.44 17.76 -18.57
C ALA A 205 6.71 17.03 -19.70
N PHE A 206 5.50 16.52 -19.43
CA PHE A 206 4.67 15.87 -20.45
C PHE A 206 4.27 16.86 -21.56
N ALA A 207 3.84 18.06 -21.19
CA ALA A 207 3.44 19.09 -22.13
C ALA A 207 4.60 19.55 -23.02
N LEU A 208 5.80 19.76 -22.47
CA LEU A 208 6.98 20.09 -23.27
C LEU A 208 7.34 18.96 -24.25
N LYS A 209 7.29 17.71 -23.81
CA LYS A 209 7.59 16.54 -24.64
C LYS A 209 6.64 16.41 -25.84
N TYR A 210 5.36 16.70 -25.64
CA TYR A 210 4.31 16.49 -26.64
C TYR A 210 3.77 17.78 -27.29
N GLY A 211 4.35 18.94 -26.96
CA GLY A 211 3.93 20.23 -27.50
C GLY A 211 2.53 20.66 -27.07
N LEU A 212 2.09 20.27 -25.87
CA LEU A 212 0.78 20.64 -25.34
C LEU A 212 0.81 22.07 -24.77
N PRO A 213 -0.33 22.80 -24.81
CA PRO A 213 -0.39 24.16 -24.27
C PRO A 213 -0.07 24.19 -22.77
N ILE A 214 0.66 25.22 -22.36
CA ILE A 214 0.95 25.53 -20.95
C ILE A 214 0.28 26.87 -20.63
N LYS A 215 -0.69 26.86 -19.71
CA LYS A 215 -1.48 28.05 -19.34
C LYS A 215 -1.29 28.38 -17.86
N GLN A 216 -0.59 29.47 -17.57
CA GLN A 216 -0.44 29.95 -16.19
C GLN A 216 -1.78 30.42 -15.63
N VAL A 217 -2.19 29.85 -14.50
CA VAL A 217 -3.39 30.25 -13.75
C VAL A 217 -3.15 30.54 -12.28
N VAL A 218 -1.91 30.46 -11.81
CA VAL A 218 -1.46 30.93 -10.50
C VAL A 218 -0.27 31.86 -10.68
N HIS A 219 -0.36 33.04 -10.07
CA HIS A 219 0.70 34.03 -9.99
C HIS A 219 1.32 34.04 -8.60
N VAL A 220 2.65 34.18 -8.54
CA VAL A 220 3.39 34.36 -7.30
C VAL A 220 4.18 35.67 -7.43
N ASP A 221 3.95 36.59 -6.50
CA ASP A 221 4.59 37.91 -6.53
C ASP A 221 6.12 37.82 -6.62
N LYS A 222 6.69 38.74 -7.41
CA LYS A 222 8.14 38.87 -7.67
C LYS A 222 8.77 37.67 -8.39
N GLN A 223 7.96 36.77 -8.94
CA GLN A 223 8.43 35.69 -9.80
C GLN A 223 8.06 35.96 -11.26
N HIS A 224 8.92 35.54 -12.18
CA HIS A 224 8.67 35.60 -13.62
C HIS A 224 8.42 34.20 -14.14
N TYR A 225 7.28 33.98 -14.77
CA TYR A 225 6.89 32.66 -15.26
C TYR A 225 7.62 32.33 -16.58
N ASP A 226 8.36 31.23 -16.59
CA ASP A 226 9.04 30.66 -17.75
C ASP A 226 8.28 29.43 -18.28
N TYR A 227 7.82 29.51 -19.53
CA TYR A 227 7.09 28.41 -20.16
C TYR A 227 8.00 27.26 -20.64
N ALA A 228 9.32 27.43 -20.61
CA ALA A 228 10.29 26.44 -21.07
C ALA A 228 10.99 25.68 -19.93
N HIS A 229 11.05 26.26 -18.73
CA HIS A 229 11.72 25.65 -17.58
C HIS A 229 10.81 25.58 -16.36
N TRP A 230 10.84 24.43 -15.68
CA TRP A 230 10.13 24.25 -14.43
C TRP A 230 10.84 24.99 -13.29
N HIS A 231 10.06 25.63 -12.42
CA HIS A 231 10.53 26.15 -11.15
C HIS A 231 9.60 25.68 -10.03
N ASP A 232 10.16 25.29 -8.88
CA ASP A 232 9.41 24.71 -7.76
C ASP A 232 8.24 25.59 -7.28
N TRP A 233 8.37 26.92 -7.40
CA TRP A 233 7.32 27.85 -7.01
C TRP A 233 6.05 27.78 -7.89
N TYR A 234 6.09 27.10 -9.04
CA TYR A 234 4.91 26.84 -9.88
C TYR A 234 3.84 26.04 -9.13
N ALA A 235 4.27 25.20 -8.18
CA ALA A 235 3.40 24.39 -7.33
C ALA A 235 3.04 25.05 -5.98
N ASP A 236 3.46 26.30 -5.74
CA ASP A 236 3.25 27.00 -4.46
C ASP A 236 1.76 27.25 -4.20
N LYS A 237 1.27 26.75 -3.05
CA LYS A 237 -0.13 26.89 -2.62
C LYS A 237 -0.32 28.02 -1.59
N GLU A 238 0.75 28.51 -0.99
CA GLU A 238 0.70 29.46 0.13
C GLU A 238 0.74 30.91 -0.35
N ARG A 239 1.62 31.19 -1.31
CA ARG A 239 1.84 32.54 -1.84
C ARG A 239 1.08 32.82 -3.14
N GLY A 240 0.54 31.77 -3.76
CA GLY A 240 -0.12 31.84 -5.05
C GLY A 240 -1.48 32.55 -5.00
N VAL A 241 -1.74 33.38 -6.01
CA VAL A 241 -3.06 33.96 -6.28
C VAL A 241 -3.49 33.55 -7.69
N THR A 242 -4.74 33.13 -7.85
CA THR A 242 -5.27 32.71 -9.14
C THR A 242 -5.29 33.86 -10.15
N VAL A 243 -4.90 33.59 -11.40
CA VAL A 243 -4.93 34.51 -12.55
C VAL A 243 -5.47 33.78 -13.77
N ASN A 244 -5.83 34.49 -14.84
CA ASN A 244 -6.34 33.88 -16.08
C ASN A 244 -7.48 32.86 -15.86
N SER A 245 -8.27 33.09 -14.80
CA SER A 245 -9.25 32.15 -14.25
C SER A 245 -10.66 32.77 -14.17
N ASP A 246 -10.95 33.73 -15.05
CA ASP A 246 -12.22 34.47 -15.10
C ASP A 246 -12.62 35.01 -13.71
N ILE A 247 -13.86 34.77 -13.26
CA ILE A 247 -14.40 35.19 -11.96
C ILE A 247 -13.65 34.60 -10.75
N TYR A 248 -12.82 33.58 -10.96
CA TYR A 248 -11.99 32.99 -9.91
C TYR A 248 -10.62 33.65 -9.78
N SER A 249 -10.28 34.64 -10.63
CA SER A 249 -9.02 35.37 -10.54
C SER A 249 -8.98 36.26 -9.29
N GLY A 250 -7.79 36.41 -8.69
CA GLY A 250 -7.58 37.21 -7.48
C GLY A 250 -7.87 36.47 -6.17
N MET A 251 -8.11 35.16 -6.21
CA MET A 251 -8.38 34.34 -5.03
C MET A 251 -7.10 33.66 -4.53
N SER A 252 -6.97 33.53 -3.21
CA SER A 252 -5.98 32.61 -2.61
C SER A 252 -6.37 31.15 -2.87
N TYR A 253 -5.41 30.23 -2.70
CA TYR A 253 -5.61 28.79 -2.88
C TYR A 253 -6.91 28.26 -2.26
N GLN A 254 -7.13 28.47 -0.95
CA GLN A 254 -8.29 27.89 -0.27
C GLN A 254 -9.61 28.55 -0.71
N GLN A 255 -9.59 29.85 -1.02
CA GLN A 255 -10.76 30.56 -1.55
C GLN A 255 -11.14 30.01 -2.93
N ALA A 256 -10.16 29.84 -3.82
CA ALA A 256 -10.35 29.30 -5.16
C ALA A 256 -10.88 27.85 -5.10
N VAL A 257 -10.26 26.98 -4.31
CA VAL A 257 -10.72 25.59 -4.12
C VAL A 257 -12.17 25.56 -3.64
N ASN A 258 -12.55 26.40 -2.67
CA ASN A 258 -13.91 26.45 -2.15
C ASN A 258 -14.91 26.96 -3.21
N ALA A 259 -14.57 28.03 -3.93
CA ALA A 259 -15.44 28.60 -4.96
C ALA A 259 -15.65 27.62 -6.13
N ILE A 260 -14.59 26.96 -6.58
CA ILE A 260 -14.62 25.98 -7.66
C ILE A 260 -15.40 24.73 -7.26
N ALA A 261 -15.16 24.21 -6.05
CA ALA A 261 -15.93 23.08 -5.53
C ALA A 261 -17.43 23.40 -5.49
N HIS A 262 -17.79 24.58 -4.99
CA HIS A 262 -19.18 25.03 -4.96
C HIS A 262 -19.79 25.15 -6.36
N ALA A 263 -19.08 25.74 -7.33
CA ALA A 263 -19.56 25.86 -8.70
C ALA A 263 -19.78 24.50 -9.38
N LEU A 264 -18.88 23.54 -9.15
CA LEU A 264 -19.00 22.17 -9.66
C LEU A 264 -20.18 21.43 -9.01
N GLU A 265 -20.41 21.64 -7.71
CA GLU A 265 -21.53 21.07 -6.97
C GLU A 265 -22.87 21.61 -7.49
N GLN A 266 -22.99 22.92 -7.72
CA GLN A 266 -24.21 23.53 -8.29
C GLN A 266 -24.52 23.01 -9.70
N LYS A 267 -23.50 22.60 -10.47
CA LYS A 267 -23.66 21.96 -11.78
C LYS A 267 -23.94 20.45 -11.69
N GLY A 268 -23.90 19.86 -10.49
CA GLY A 268 -24.01 18.40 -10.32
C GLY A 268 -22.84 17.62 -10.94
N LEU A 269 -21.68 18.28 -11.08
CA LEU A 269 -20.48 17.75 -11.74
C LEU A 269 -19.34 17.44 -10.77
N GLY A 270 -19.38 17.90 -9.52
CA GLY A 270 -18.32 17.56 -8.56
C GLY A 270 -18.64 17.91 -7.13
N GLU A 271 -17.80 17.43 -6.22
CA GLU A 271 -17.90 17.63 -4.78
C GLU A 271 -16.52 17.62 -4.14
N LYS A 272 -16.40 18.18 -2.93
CA LYS A 272 -15.21 17.97 -2.11
C LYS A 272 -15.14 16.51 -1.69
N LYS A 273 -13.95 15.92 -1.80
CA LYS A 273 -13.72 14.52 -1.45
C LYS A 273 -12.41 14.37 -0.69
N THR A 274 -12.44 13.52 0.32
CA THR A 274 -11.23 12.98 0.95
C THR A 274 -10.91 11.64 0.29
N THR A 275 -9.69 11.47 -0.14
CA THR A 275 -9.17 10.22 -0.69
C THR A 275 -7.97 9.74 0.11
N TRP A 276 -7.68 8.46 0.00
CA TRP A 276 -6.61 7.79 0.71
C TRP A 276 -5.75 7.07 -0.31
N ARG A 277 -4.43 7.14 -0.11
CA ARG A 277 -3.50 6.27 -0.83
C ARG A 277 -3.63 4.82 -0.38
N LEU A 278 -3.94 4.62 0.90
CA LEU A 278 -4.23 3.31 1.49
C LEU A 278 -5.35 2.60 0.71
N ARG A 279 -5.18 1.30 0.50
CA ARG A 279 -6.19 0.43 -0.11
C ARG A 279 -6.62 -0.63 0.87
N ASP A 280 -7.76 -1.26 0.58
CA ASP A 280 -8.21 -2.41 1.35
C ASP A 280 -7.21 -3.57 1.26
N TRP A 281 -7.07 -4.29 2.36
CA TRP A 281 -6.08 -5.35 2.49
C TRP A 281 -6.62 -6.65 1.93
N GLY A 282 -6.14 -7.04 0.75
CA GLY A 282 -6.44 -8.33 0.14
C GLY A 282 -5.76 -9.48 0.88
N ILE A 283 -6.55 -10.33 1.55
CA ILE A 283 -6.06 -11.45 2.37
C ILE A 283 -6.07 -12.79 1.65
N SER A 284 -6.76 -12.92 0.51
CA SER A 284 -6.80 -14.15 -0.29
C SER A 284 -5.42 -14.57 -0.82
N ARG A 285 -5.03 -15.83 -0.60
CA ARG A 285 -3.82 -16.44 -1.17
C ARG A 285 -4.16 -17.80 -1.79
N GLN A 286 -3.74 -18.01 -3.04
CA GLN A 286 -3.89 -19.28 -3.77
C GLN A 286 -2.77 -20.27 -3.38
N ARG A 287 -2.49 -20.39 -2.08
CA ARG A 287 -1.49 -21.29 -1.51
C ARG A 287 -2.16 -22.26 -0.56
N TYR A 288 -1.56 -23.42 -0.39
CA TYR A 288 -2.06 -24.44 0.53
C TYR A 288 -1.65 -24.18 1.98
N TRP A 289 -0.39 -23.76 2.23
CA TRP A 289 0.09 -23.60 3.60
C TRP A 289 -0.31 -22.24 4.18
N GLY A 290 -1.52 -22.19 4.72
CA GLY A 290 -2.09 -21.02 5.40
C GLY A 290 -3.42 -21.36 6.07
N THR A 291 -3.95 -20.41 6.82
CA THR A 291 -5.25 -20.55 7.50
C THR A 291 -6.37 -20.57 6.44
N PRO A 292 -7.19 -21.65 6.34
CA PRO A 292 -8.30 -21.68 5.39
C PRO A 292 -9.29 -20.53 5.63
N VAL A 293 -9.73 -19.87 4.55
CA VAL A 293 -10.77 -18.84 4.66
C VAL A 293 -12.11 -19.51 5.01
N PRO A 294 -12.80 -19.13 6.10
CA PRO A 294 -13.98 -19.82 6.61
C PRO A 294 -15.26 -19.43 5.86
N MET A 295 -15.24 -19.57 4.53
CA MET A 295 -16.37 -19.28 3.64
C MET A 295 -16.78 -20.53 2.85
N ILE A 296 -18.05 -20.60 2.49
CA ILE A 296 -18.68 -21.67 1.72
C ILE A 296 -19.40 -21.04 0.52
N HIS A 297 -19.21 -21.61 -0.67
CA HIS A 297 -19.91 -21.23 -1.89
C HIS A 297 -21.09 -22.17 -2.14
N CYS A 298 -22.29 -21.60 -2.17
CA CYS A 298 -23.54 -22.28 -2.49
C CYS A 298 -24.15 -21.67 -3.75
N GLU A 299 -24.59 -22.50 -4.70
CA GLU A 299 -25.21 -22.01 -5.94
C GLU A 299 -26.51 -21.23 -5.70
N ALA A 300 -27.25 -21.55 -4.63
CA ALA A 300 -28.52 -20.90 -4.30
C ALA A 300 -28.34 -19.67 -3.37
N CYS A 301 -27.44 -19.75 -2.40
CA CYS A 301 -27.28 -18.72 -1.36
C CYS A 301 -26.09 -17.77 -1.60
N GLY A 302 -25.25 -18.05 -2.60
CA GLY A 302 -23.99 -17.33 -2.81
C GLY A 302 -22.91 -17.74 -1.80
N THR A 303 -22.05 -16.78 -1.44
CA THR A 303 -20.97 -17.00 -0.47
C THR A 303 -21.50 -16.79 0.95
N VAL A 304 -21.42 -17.83 1.78
CA VAL A 304 -21.92 -17.84 3.17
C VAL A 304 -20.79 -18.19 4.15
N PRO A 305 -20.74 -17.60 5.35
CA PRO A 305 -19.71 -17.92 6.33
C PRO A 305 -19.94 -19.31 6.94
N VAL A 306 -18.85 -19.96 7.34
CA VAL A 306 -18.90 -21.17 8.19
C VAL A 306 -19.47 -20.79 9.56
N PRO A 307 -20.41 -21.56 10.13
CA PRO A 307 -20.91 -21.31 11.49
C PRO A 307 -19.79 -21.37 12.54
N GLU A 308 -19.85 -20.52 13.56
CA GLU A 308 -18.82 -20.41 14.61
C GLU A 308 -18.53 -21.75 15.30
N GLN A 309 -19.58 -22.51 15.61
CA GLN A 309 -19.50 -23.84 16.23
C GLN A 309 -18.80 -24.90 15.35
N ASP A 310 -18.70 -24.66 14.04
CA ASP A 310 -18.06 -25.55 13.07
C ASP A 310 -16.60 -25.15 12.81
N LEU A 311 -16.10 -24.11 13.50
CA LEU A 311 -14.69 -23.75 13.49
C LEU A 311 -13.88 -24.70 14.38
N PRO A 312 -12.60 -24.94 14.04
CA PRO A 312 -11.89 -24.42 12.87
C PRO A 312 -12.19 -25.20 11.58
N VAL A 313 -12.10 -24.51 10.43
CA VAL A 313 -11.92 -25.20 9.14
C VAL A 313 -10.48 -25.73 9.09
N VAL A 314 -10.32 -27.02 9.39
CA VAL A 314 -9.00 -27.65 9.52
C VAL A 314 -8.34 -27.80 8.16
N LEU A 315 -7.10 -27.30 8.03
CA LEU A 315 -6.26 -27.54 6.85
C LEU A 315 -5.83 -29.03 6.83
N PRO A 316 -6.12 -29.80 5.75
CA PRO A 316 -5.68 -31.19 5.64
C PRO A 316 -4.16 -31.24 5.52
N LEU A 317 -3.45 -31.99 6.39
CA LEU A 317 -1.98 -31.98 6.49
C LEU A 317 -1.27 -33.01 5.60
N ASP A 318 -2.02 -33.84 4.90
CA ASP A 318 -1.54 -34.96 4.07
C ASP A 318 -1.39 -34.60 2.58
N LEU A 319 -1.72 -33.35 2.20
CA LEU A 319 -1.58 -32.87 0.83
C LEU A 319 -0.14 -32.45 0.53
N VAL A 320 0.38 -32.87 -0.62
CA VAL A 320 1.73 -32.53 -1.09
C VAL A 320 1.66 -31.52 -2.24
N PRO A 321 2.20 -30.30 -2.08
CA PRO A 321 2.31 -29.35 -3.18
C PRO A 321 3.22 -29.89 -4.29
N ASP A 322 2.68 -30.00 -5.51
CA ASP A 322 3.39 -30.52 -6.69
C ASP A 322 3.79 -29.42 -7.70
N GLY A 323 3.50 -28.16 -7.38
CA GLY A 323 3.75 -27.01 -8.24
C GLY A 323 2.69 -26.74 -9.31
N SER A 324 1.61 -27.54 -9.38
CA SER A 324 0.51 -27.37 -10.34
C SER A 324 -0.63 -26.47 -9.85
N GLY A 325 -0.40 -25.68 -8.79
CA GLY A 325 -1.38 -24.82 -8.13
C GLY A 325 -1.71 -25.27 -6.71
N ASN A 326 -2.73 -24.68 -6.09
CA ASN A 326 -3.15 -24.98 -4.72
C ASN A 326 -3.75 -26.41 -4.60
N PRO A 327 -3.13 -27.34 -3.85
CA PRO A 327 -3.65 -28.70 -3.61
C PRO A 327 -5.10 -28.77 -3.11
N LEU A 328 -5.58 -27.75 -2.37
CA LEU A 328 -6.95 -27.72 -1.86
C LEU A 328 -7.99 -27.80 -2.98
N ASN A 329 -7.69 -27.26 -4.17
CA ASN A 329 -8.57 -27.30 -5.34
C ASN A 329 -8.89 -28.72 -5.83
N LYS A 330 -8.07 -29.70 -5.46
CA LYS A 330 -8.20 -31.10 -5.89
C LYS A 330 -8.62 -32.03 -4.75
N CYS A 331 -8.81 -31.51 -3.54
CA CYS A 331 -9.15 -32.29 -2.36
C CYS A 331 -10.67 -32.29 -2.13
N GLU A 332 -11.38 -33.25 -2.74
CA GLU A 332 -12.85 -33.34 -2.59
C GLU A 332 -13.29 -33.52 -1.13
N ALA A 333 -12.50 -34.24 -0.33
CA ALA A 333 -12.79 -34.44 1.09
C ALA A 333 -12.75 -33.12 1.90
N PHE A 334 -11.96 -32.15 1.47
CA PHE A 334 -11.94 -30.80 2.05
C PHE A 334 -13.05 -29.93 1.46
N LEU A 335 -13.23 -29.97 0.14
CA LEU A 335 -14.15 -29.10 -0.60
C LEU A 335 -15.61 -29.38 -0.29
N ALA A 336 -16.01 -30.66 -0.26
CA ALA A 336 -17.40 -31.04 -0.12
C ALA A 336 -17.96 -30.67 1.26
N CYS A 337 -19.02 -29.86 1.27
CA CYS A 337 -19.76 -29.51 2.48
C CYS A 337 -21.25 -29.29 2.15
N THR A 338 -22.04 -28.99 3.19
CA THR A 338 -23.43 -28.56 3.02
C THR A 338 -23.55 -27.09 3.35
N CYS A 339 -24.41 -26.38 2.62
CA CYS A 339 -24.68 -24.98 2.89
C CYS A 339 -25.39 -24.84 4.26
N PRO A 340 -24.85 -24.06 5.21
CA PRO A 340 -25.47 -23.89 6.52
C PRO A 340 -26.81 -23.14 6.47
N GLN A 341 -27.12 -22.43 5.38
CA GLN A 341 -28.38 -21.70 5.23
C GLN A 341 -29.51 -22.55 4.64
N CYS A 342 -29.23 -23.34 3.60
CA CYS A 342 -30.28 -24.07 2.84
C CYS A 342 -30.11 -25.60 2.83
N GLY A 343 -29.02 -26.13 3.39
CA GLY A 343 -28.74 -27.58 3.46
C GLY A 343 -28.31 -28.23 2.14
N GLN A 344 -28.28 -27.48 1.02
CA GLN A 344 -27.88 -28.01 -0.29
C GLN A 344 -26.36 -28.30 -0.35
N PRO A 345 -25.90 -29.16 -1.26
CA PRO A 345 -24.48 -29.34 -1.53
C PRO A 345 -23.79 -28.00 -1.83
N ALA A 346 -22.64 -27.80 -1.22
CA ALA A 346 -21.84 -26.58 -1.34
C ALA A 346 -20.36 -26.92 -1.33
N ARG A 347 -19.51 -25.94 -1.66
CA ARG A 347 -18.06 -26.13 -1.70
C ARG A 347 -17.37 -25.12 -0.79
N ARG A 348 -16.41 -25.55 0.03
CA ARG A 348 -15.58 -24.65 0.84
C ARG A 348 -14.69 -23.78 -0.05
N GLU A 349 -14.38 -22.59 0.43
CA GLU A 349 -13.32 -21.77 -0.12
C GLU A 349 -11.97 -22.49 -0.03
N THR A 350 -11.15 -22.32 -1.06
CA THR A 350 -9.82 -22.93 -1.20
C THR A 350 -8.68 -21.95 -0.98
N ASP A 351 -8.96 -20.65 -1.09
CA ASP A 351 -8.02 -19.63 -0.69
C ASP A 351 -7.69 -19.76 0.81
N THR A 352 -6.43 -19.48 1.11
CA THR A 352 -5.93 -19.32 2.48
C THR A 352 -5.69 -17.85 2.78
N MET A 353 -5.65 -17.49 4.05
CA MET A 353 -5.36 -16.14 4.47
C MET A 353 -3.87 -15.82 4.33
N ASP A 354 -3.57 -14.57 4.00
CA ASP A 354 -2.24 -13.98 4.06
C ASP A 354 -1.65 -14.13 5.46
N THR A 355 -0.38 -14.51 5.55
CA THR A 355 0.31 -14.77 6.84
C THR A 355 0.42 -13.52 7.71
N PHE A 356 0.19 -12.34 7.13
CA PHE A 356 0.06 -11.10 7.91
C PHE A 356 -1.17 -11.10 8.82
N VAL A 357 -2.22 -11.86 8.51
CA VAL A 357 -3.37 -12.07 9.40
C VAL A 357 -2.89 -12.65 10.73
N ASP A 358 -2.16 -13.75 10.70
CA ASP A 358 -1.69 -14.45 11.90
C ASP A 358 -0.74 -13.54 12.73
N SER A 359 0.17 -12.84 12.06
CA SER A 359 1.13 -11.94 12.71
C SER A 359 0.54 -10.60 13.17
N SER A 360 -0.72 -10.29 12.87
CA SER A 360 -1.35 -9.04 13.29
C SER A 360 -1.85 -9.05 14.74
N TRP A 361 -1.92 -10.22 15.39
CA TRP A 361 -2.50 -10.35 16.74
C TRP A 361 -1.78 -11.34 17.67
N TYR A 362 -0.75 -12.06 17.20
CA TYR A 362 -0.03 -13.08 17.97
C TYR A 362 0.46 -12.61 19.36
N PHE A 363 0.88 -11.34 19.47
CA PHE A 363 1.37 -10.75 20.71
C PHE A 363 0.28 -10.67 21.80
N MET A 364 -0.98 -10.52 21.42
CA MET A 364 -2.10 -10.61 22.36
C MET A 364 -2.37 -12.07 22.72
N ARG A 365 -2.21 -13.00 21.78
CA ARG A 365 -2.38 -14.44 22.04
C ARG A 365 -1.33 -15.01 23.00
N TYR A 366 -0.11 -14.47 23.00
CA TYR A 366 0.91 -14.85 24.00
C TYR A 366 0.49 -14.59 25.45
N CYS A 367 -0.48 -13.71 25.67
CA CYS A 367 -0.98 -13.43 27.01
C CYS A 367 -1.81 -14.59 27.58
N ASP A 368 -2.37 -15.45 26.72
CA ASP A 368 -3.08 -16.67 27.11
C ASP A 368 -3.08 -17.71 25.95
N PRO A 369 -1.92 -18.39 25.71
CA PRO A 369 -1.73 -19.18 24.49
C PRO A 369 -2.55 -20.47 24.46
N SER A 370 -2.94 -21.00 25.62
CA SER A 370 -3.66 -22.27 25.77
C SER A 370 -5.18 -22.13 25.82
N ASN A 371 -5.73 -20.91 25.78
CA ASN A 371 -7.17 -20.68 25.90
C ASN A 371 -7.95 -21.14 24.66
N ASP A 372 -8.75 -22.19 24.79
CA ASP A 372 -9.55 -22.74 23.69
C ASP A 372 -10.97 -22.13 23.61
N GLN A 373 -11.33 -21.21 24.50
CA GLN A 373 -12.66 -20.58 24.57
C GLN A 373 -12.70 -19.15 23.99
N ALA A 374 -11.56 -18.48 23.87
CA ALA A 374 -11.50 -17.10 23.41
C ALA A 374 -10.25 -16.83 22.56
N MET A 375 -10.38 -15.91 21.59
CA MET A 375 -9.26 -15.43 20.77
C MET A 375 -8.19 -14.76 21.65
N VAL A 376 -8.61 -13.82 22.51
CA VAL A 376 -7.79 -13.11 23.48
C VAL A 376 -8.52 -13.06 24.82
N ALA A 377 -7.82 -13.41 25.88
CA ALA A 377 -8.38 -13.54 27.23
C ALA A 377 -7.83 -12.46 28.18
N ASP A 378 -8.17 -12.59 29.47
CA ASP A 378 -7.87 -11.59 30.51
C ASP A 378 -6.37 -11.27 30.67
N GLY A 379 -5.47 -12.17 30.28
CA GLY A 379 -4.03 -11.91 30.28
C GLY A 379 -3.66 -10.65 29.47
N ALA A 380 -4.35 -10.39 28.35
CA ALA A 380 -4.09 -9.20 27.54
C ALA A 380 -4.54 -7.91 28.23
N LYS A 381 -5.55 -7.96 29.11
CA LYS A 381 -5.95 -6.78 29.91
C LYS A 381 -4.85 -6.31 30.86
N TYR A 382 -3.93 -7.21 31.21
CA TYR A 382 -2.79 -6.92 32.10
C TYR A 382 -1.50 -6.64 31.33
N LEU A 383 -1.22 -7.38 30.25
CA LEU A 383 0.07 -7.35 29.54
C LEU A 383 0.13 -6.42 28.32
N ILE A 384 -1.02 -5.93 27.83
CA ILE A 384 -1.12 -5.10 26.62
C ILE A 384 -1.59 -3.69 27.02
N PRO A 385 -1.05 -2.59 26.44
CA PRO A 385 -0.15 -2.55 25.28
C PRO A 385 1.25 -3.07 25.58
N MET A 386 1.94 -3.56 24.54
CA MET A 386 3.32 -3.99 24.69
C MET A 386 4.23 -2.79 24.90
N ASP A 387 4.96 -2.77 26.02
CA ASP A 387 5.83 -1.66 26.41
C ASP A 387 6.94 -1.34 25.39
N GLN A 388 7.52 -2.37 24.78
CA GLN A 388 8.63 -2.27 23.84
C GLN A 388 8.53 -3.38 22.79
N TYR A 389 8.37 -2.99 21.53
CA TYR A 389 8.49 -3.90 20.38
C TYR A 389 9.86 -3.73 19.72
N ILE A 390 10.50 -4.84 19.35
CA ILE A 390 11.80 -4.86 18.67
C ILE A 390 11.65 -5.65 17.38
N GLY A 391 11.94 -5.02 16.24
CA GLY A 391 11.78 -5.65 14.93
C GLY A 391 12.62 -4.96 13.87
N GLY A 392 12.72 -5.58 12.69
CA GLY A 392 13.43 -4.97 11.56
C GLY A 392 12.62 -3.85 10.90
N ILE A 393 13.31 -2.85 10.34
CA ILE A 393 12.69 -1.73 9.62
C ILE A 393 11.88 -2.18 8.39
N GLU A 394 12.13 -3.37 7.85
CA GLU A 394 11.36 -3.96 6.74
C GLU A 394 9.87 -4.13 7.05
N HIS A 395 9.50 -4.15 8.34
CA HIS A 395 8.11 -4.29 8.78
C HIS A 395 7.41 -2.96 9.07
N ALA A 396 8.07 -1.82 8.80
CA ALA A 396 7.61 -0.46 9.15
C ALA A 396 6.20 -0.12 8.64
N ILE A 397 5.86 -0.57 7.43
CA ILE A 397 4.54 -0.38 6.83
C ILE A 397 3.70 -1.62 7.10
N LEU A 398 3.83 -2.67 6.29
CA LEU A 398 3.20 -3.99 6.38
C LEU A 398 2.69 -4.40 7.77
N HIS A 399 3.51 -5.17 8.49
CA HIS A 399 3.11 -5.85 9.72
C HIS A 399 2.70 -4.84 10.80
N LEU A 400 3.43 -3.72 10.94
CA LEU A 400 3.08 -2.73 11.95
C LEU A 400 1.74 -2.07 11.65
N LEU A 401 1.44 -1.70 10.42
CA LEU A 401 0.15 -1.10 10.06
C LEU A 401 -1.00 -2.11 10.24
N TYR A 402 -0.81 -3.36 9.85
CA TYR A 402 -1.83 -4.40 10.02
C TYR A 402 -2.05 -4.75 11.50
N ALA A 403 -1.00 -4.80 12.32
CA ALA A 403 -1.14 -5.02 13.76
C ALA A 403 -1.94 -3.88 14.44
N ARG A 404 -1.70 -2.63 14.03
CA ARG A 404 -2.47 -1.47 14.50
C ARG A 404 -3.93 -1.54 14.08
N PHE A 405 -4.20 -1.81 12.80
CA PHE A 405 -5.55 -2.00 12.28
C PHE A 405 -6.29 -3.11 13.03
N TRP A 406 -5.65 -4.28 13.17
CA TRP A 406 -6.25 -5.43 13.84
C TRP A 406 -6.54 -5.15 15.32
N THR A 407 -5.66 -4.42 16.00
CA THR A 407 -5.88 -3.97 17.38
C THR A 407 -7.14 -3.11 17.50
N LYS A 408 -7.35 -2.16 16.58
CA LYS A 408 -8.53 -1.29 16.55
C LYS A 408 -9.82 -2.08 16.27
N VAL A 409 -9.77 -3.03 15.33
CA VAL A 409 -10.90 -3.95 15.10
C VAL A 409 -11.22 -4.77 16.35
N MET A 410 -10.20 -5.34 17.00
CA MET A 410 -10.39 -6.09 18.24
C MET A 410 -10.94 -5.23 19.39
N ARG A 411 -10.53 -3.96 19.48
CA ARG A 411 -11.08 -2.99 20.42
C ARG A 411 -12.56 -2.74 20.16
N ASP A 412 -12.93 -2.51 18.90
CA ASP A 412 -14.33 -2.23 18.52
C ASP A 412 -15.24 -3.46 18.72
N LEU A 413 -14.68 -4.67 18.65
CA LEU A 413 -15.36 -5.92 19.02
C LEU A 413 -15.37 -6.19 20.54
N GLY A 414 -14.76 -5.33 21.36
CA GLY A 414 -14.69 -5.46 22.82
C GLY A 414 -13.71 -6.53 23.33
N LEU A 415 -12.81 -7.02 22.48
CA LEU A 415 -11.81 -8.04 22.84
C LEU A 415 -10.59 -7.45 23.56
N VAL A 416 -10.27 -6.18 23.29
CA VAL A 416 -9.22 -5.41 23.98
C VAL A 416 -9.70 -3.99 24.28
N GLN A 417 -8.96 -3.25 25.10
CA GLN A 417 -9.32 -1.89 25.54
C GLN A 417 -8.31 -0.82 25.10
N ILE A 418 -7.39 -1.18 24.21
CA ILE A 418 -6.27 -0.34 23.79
C ILE A 418 -6.42 0.10 22.33
N ASP A 419 -5.88 1.26 22.00
CA ASP A 419 -5.93 1.81 20.64
C ASP A 419 -4.73 1.42 19.78
N GLU A 420 -3.58 1.16 20.41
CA GLU A 420 -2.31 0.89 19.74
C GLU A 420 -1.56 -0.26 20.45
N PRO A 421 -1.04 -1.26 19.70
CA PRO A 421 -0.49 -2.47 20.30
C PRO A 421 0.90 -2.30 20.91
N PHE A 422 1.68 -1.31 20.45
CA PHE A 422 3.09 -1.13 20.82
C PHE A 422 3.34 0.30 21.29
N THR A 423 3.72 0.47 22.55
CA THR A 423 4.02 1.79 23.13
C THR A 423 5.34 2.36 22.61
N ARG A 424 6.40 1.54 22.60
CA ARG A 424 7.70 1.90 22.05
C ARG A 424 8.12 0.94 20.96
N LEU A 425 8.82 1.46 19.96
CA LEU A 425 9.34 0.68 18.85
C LEU A 425 10.85 0.90 18.70
N LEU A 426 11.62 -0.18 18.70
CA LEU A 426 13.02 -0.17 18.31
C LEU A 426 13.13 -0.93 16.99
N THR A 427 13.50 -0.20 15.94
CA THR A 427 13.77 -0.82 14.64
C THR A 427 15.25 -1.17 14.54
N GLN A 428 15.58 -2.46 14.66
CA GLN A 428 16.97 -2.89 14.59
C GLN A 428 17.50 -2.78 13.15
N GLY A 429 18.78 -2.45 13.02
CA GLY A 429 19.49 -2.48 11.75
C GLY A 429 19.68 -3.90 11.22
N MET A 430 20.02 -4.01 9.94
CA MET A 430 20.20 -5.31 9.31
C MET A 430 21.55 -5.93 9.71
N VAL A 431 21.58 -7.25 9.89
CA VAL A 431 22.85 -7.99 9.95
C VAL A 431 23.32 -8.28 8.53
N LEU A 432 24.52 -7.83 8.21
CA LEU A 432 25.15 -7.93 6.91
C LEU A 432 26.29 -8.94 6.93
N LYS A 433 26.54 -9.56 5.78
CA LYS A 433 27.73 -10.35 5.50
C LYS A 433 28.24 -9.97 4.12
N ASP A 434 29.49 -9.55 4.04
CA ASP A 434 30.15 -9.09 2.83
C ASP A 434 29.38 -7.93 2.18
N GLY A 435 28.87 -7.02 3.01
CA GLY A 435 28.08 -5.85 2.59
C GLY A 435 26.64 -6.15 2.14
N ALA A 436 26.16 -7.41 2.25
CA ALA A 436 24.81 -7.80 1.89
C ALA A 436 24.01 -8.31 3.10
N LYS A 437 22.72 -7.94 3.20
CA LYS A 437 21.78 -8.49 4.20
C LYS A 437 21.85 -10.00 4.24
N MET A 438 22.01 -10.58 5.43
CA MET A 438 21.91 -12.02 5.63
C MET A 438 20.50 -12.50 5.30
N SER A 439 20.39 -13.49 4.41
CA SER A 439 19.10 -14.08 4.03
C SER A 439 19.30 -15.49 3.48
N LYS A 440 18.31 -16.38 3.72
CA LYS A 440 18.33 -17.75 3.20
C LYS A 440 18.44 -17.78 1.67
N SER A 441 17.76 -16.87 0.99
CA SER A 441 17.77 -16.76 -0.48
C SER A 441 19.14 -16.40 -1.05
N LYS A 442 19.98 -15.66 -0.31
CA LYS A 442 21.35 -15.33 -0.72
C LYS A 442 22.41 -16.34 -0.26
N GLY A 443 22.03 -17.33 0.57
CA GLY A 443 22.96 -18.32 1.11
C GLY A 443 24.07 -17.75 2.00
N ASN A 444 23.96 -16.49 2.45
CA ASN A 444 24.98 -15.79 3.24
C ASN A 444 24.67 -15.77 4.74
N THR A 445 23.71 -16.56 5.21
CA THR A 445 23.38 -16.68 6.64
C THR A 445 24.51 -17.34 7.40
N VAL A 446 24.90 -16.76 8.52
CA VAL A 446 25.80 -17.40 9.49
C VAL A 446 24.93 -18.09 10.54
N ASP A 447 25.09 -19.41 10.68
CA ASP A 447 24.45 -20.15 11.74
C ASP A 447 25.12 -19.82 13.08
N PRO A 448 24.39 -19.27 14.07
CA PRO A 448 24.99 -18.96 15.36
C PRO A 448 25.43 -20.20 16.14
N GLN A 449 24.89 -21.39 15.86
CA GLN A 449 25.16 -22.59 16.66
C GLN A 449 26.65 -22.95 16.71
N ALA A 450 27.35 -22.93 15.57
CA ALA A 450 28.78 -23.25 15.52
C ALA A 450 29.63 -22.28 16.36
N LEU A 451 29.20 -21.02 16.49
CA LEU A 451 29.88 -20.00 17.29
C LEU A 451 29.55 -20.14 18.78
N ILE A 452 28.32 -20.52 19.10
CA ILE A 452 27.89 -20.84 20.46
C ILE A 452 28.70 -22.05 20.96
N ASP A 453 28.84 -23.09 20.16
CA ASP A 453 29.61 -24.29 20.51
C ASP A 453 31.09 -23.96 20.77
N ARG A 454 31.66 -23.04 19.98
CA ARG A 454 33.07 -22.66 20.06
C ARG A 454 33.39 -21.64 21.16
N TYR A 455 32.54 -20.63 21.34
CA TYR A 455 32.83 -19.47 22.18
C TYR A 455 31.85 -19.25 23.33
N GLY A 456 30.75 -20.01 23.39
CA GLY A 456 29.66 -19.85 24.36
C GLY A 456 28.66 -18.76 23.97
N ALA A 457 27.43 -18.88 24.48
CA ALA A 457 26.33 -17.97 24.18
C ALA A 457 26.63 -16.51 24.58
N ASP A 458 27.28 -16.29 25.72
CA ASP A 458 27.59 -14.94 26.21
C ASP A 458 28.56 -14.18 25.29
N THR A 459 29.52 -14.89 24.68
CA THR A 459 30.42 -14.26 23.69
C THR A 459 29.61 -13.75 22.49
N VAL A 460 28.72 -14.58 21.95
CA VAL A 460 27.92 -14.23 20.77
C VAL A 460 26.97 -13.09 21.09
N ARG A 461 26.29 -13.13 22.24
CA ARG A 461 25.42 -12.04 22.72
C ARG A 461 26.18 -10.73 22.89
N LEU A 462 27.34 -10.76 23.56
CA LEU A 462 28.16 -9.58 23.77
C LEU A 462 28.64 -9.00 22.44
N PHE A 463 29.09 -9.84 21.51
CA PHE A 463 29.47 -9.39 20.17
C PHE A 463 28.30 -8.67 19.48
N SER A 464 27.11 -9.28 19.43
CA SER A 464 25.94 -8.68 18.79
C SER A 464 25.56 -7.33 19.39
N MET A 465 25.68 -7.17 20.72
CA MET A 465 25.35 -5.92 21.41
C MET A 465 26.47 -4.86 21.37
N PHE A 466 27.71 -5.26 21.08
CA PHE A 466 28.87 -4.37 21.07
C PHE A 466 29.28 -3.92 19.67
N ALA A 467 28.96 -4.70 18.64
CA ALA A 467 29.42 -4.47 17.28
C ALA A 467 28.86 -3.17 16.66
N ALA A 468 27.62 -2.80 16.98
CA ALA A 468 26.99 -1.57 16.52
C ALA A 468 25.84 -1.16 17.47
N PRO A 469 25.44 0.13 17.48
CA PRO A 469 24.15 0.54 18.04
C PRO A 469 23.00 -0.26 17.41
N PRO A 470 21.93 -0.58 18.15
CA PRO A 470 20.86 -1.46 17.67
C PRO A 470 20.21 -1.02 16.36
N GLU A 471 20.11 0.29 16.10
CA GLU A 471 19.48 0.86 14.91
C GLU A 471 20.38 0.84 13.67
N GLN A 472 21.69 0.61 13.84
CA GLN A 472 22.65 0.57 12.75
C GLN A 472 22.82 -0.85 12.21
N SER A 473 23.13 -0.94 10.92
CA SER A 473 23.44 -2.23 10.32
C SER A 473 24.74 -2.79 10.93
N LEU A 474 24.73 -4.06 11.26
CA LEU A 474 25.85 -4.77 11.86
C LEU A 474 26.55 -5.58 10.76
N GLU A 475 27.80 -5.27 10.44
CA GLU A 475 28.62 -6.11 9.57
C GLU A 475 29.19 -7.28 10.39
N TRP A 476 28.92 -8.51 9.93
CA TRP A 476 29.39 -9.70 10.62
C TRP A 476 30.91 -9.85 10.53
N SER A 477 31.57 -10.07 11.67
CA SER A 477 33.03 -10.24 11.76
C SER A 477 33.42 -11.27 12.80
N ASP A 478 34.03 -12.38 12.36
CA ASP A 478 34.52 -13.44 13.25
C ASP A 478 35.59 -12.90 14.22
N SER A 479 36.42 -11.95 13.78
CA SER A 479 37.40 -11.29 14.64
C SER A 479 36.75 -10.44 15.75
N GLY A 480 35.54 -9.91 15.50
CA GLY A 480 34.72 -9.24 16.50
C GLY A 480 34.25 -10.21 17.59
N VAL A 481 33.83 -11.42 17.20
CA VAL A 481 33.44 -12.49 18.14
C VAL A 481 34.60 -12.87 19.06
N GLU A 482 35.81 -13.02 18.51
CA GLU A 482 37.00 -13.30 19.31
C GLU A 482 37.35 -12.16 20.28
N GLY A 483 37.12 -10.91 19.88
CA GLY A 483 37.25 -9.74 20.74
C GLY A 483 36.35 -9.81 21.97
N ALA A 484 35.06 -10.11 21.77
CA ALA A 484 34.10 -10.33 22.85
C ALA A 484 34.52 -11.48 23.78
N ASN A 485 35.06 -12.58 23.22
CA ASN A 485 35.52 -13.71 24.03
C ASN A 485 36.70 -13.32 24.95
N ARG A 486 37.66 -12.56 24.41
CA ARG A 486 38.82 -12.07 25.18
C ARG A 486 38.39 -11.14 26.30
N PHE A 487 37.39 -10.28 26.06
CA PHE A 487 36.81 -9.42 27.09
C PHE A 487 36.22 -10.23 28.24
N LEU A 488 35.38 -11.23 27.94
CA LEU A 488 34.77 -12.09 28.97
C LEU A 488 35.82 -12.89 29.75
N LYS A 489 36.84 -13.43 29.08
CA LYS A 489 37.97 -14.12 29.75
C LYS A 489 38.75 -13.19 30.68
N ARG A 490 38.92 -11.93 30.30
CA ARG A 490 39.58 -10.92 31.15
C ARG A 490 38.72 -10.63 32.39
N LEU A 491 37.41 -10.43 32.23
CA LEU A 491 36.48 -10.23 33.34
C LEU A 491 36.52 -11.43 34.30
N TRP A 492 36.42 -12.64 33.76
CA TRP A 492 36.52 -13.88 34.55
C TRP A 492 37.81 -13.93 35.37
N ARG A 493 38.97 -13.68 34.73
CA ARG A 493 40.27 -13.69 35.41
C ARG A 493 40.32 -12.68 36.55
N LEU A 494 39.86 -11.44 36.32
CA LEU A 494 39.87 -10.38 37.35
C LEU A 494 39.02 -10.78 38.58
N VAL A 495 37.83 -11.34 38.35
CA VAL A 495 36.96 -11.80 39.44
C VAL A 495 37.59 -13.00 40.17
N ALA A 496 38.14 -13.96 39.45
CA ALA A 496 38.79 -15.13 40.04
C ALA A 496 40.02 -14.76 40.89
N GLU A 497 40.83 -13.81 40.41
CA GLU A 497 41.98 -13.27 41.16
C GLU A 497 41.53 -12.52 42.42
N HIS A 498 40.45 -11.74 42.34
CA HIS A 498 39.90 -11.02 43.50
C HIS A 498 39.35 -11.96 44.57
N VAL A 499 38.64 -13.01 44.18
CA VAL A 499 38.06 -14.01 45.11
C VAL A 499 39.13 -14.92 45.74
N ALA A 500 40.27 -15.10 45.08
CA ALA A 500 41.38 -15.90 45.58
C ALA A 500 42.29 -15.14 46.58
N GLN A 501 42.13 -13.82 46.70
CA GLN A 501 42.75 -12.97 47.73
C GLN A 501 41.90 -12.97 48.99
#